data_AF-A0A938RYM4-F1
#
_entry.id   AF-A0A938RYM4-F1
#
_cell.length_a   1.000
_cell.length_b   1.000
_cell.length_c   1.000
_cell.angle_alpha   90.00
_cell.angle_beta   90.00
_cell.angle_gamma   90.00
#
_symmetry.space_group_name_H-M   'P 1'
#
loop_
_entity.id
_entity.type
_entity.pdbx_description
1 polymer ?
#
loop_
_entity_poly.entity_id
_entity_poly.type
_entity_poly.pdbx_seq_one_letter_code
_entity_poly.pdbx_strand_id
1 'polypeptide(L)' 'MSTTIAVSGKGGSGKTTLAAMIIRRLREAGRAGILAVDADPNACLGLALGVRPEKTVAD' A
#
# COMPACT_ATOMS: atom_id res chain seq x y z
N MET A 1 2.47 5.55 19.99
CA MET A 1 2.15 4.17 19.55
C MET A 1 1.72 4.22 18.09
N SER A 2 2.18 3.28 17.27
CA SER A 2 1.71 3.09 15.88
C SER A 2 0.59 2.07 15.82
N THR A 3 -0.34 2.23 14.88
CA THR A 3 -1.36 1.23 14.57
C THR A 3 -0.92 0.43 13.34
N THR A 4 -0.86 -0.89 13.46
CA THR A 4 -0.51 -1.78 12.34
C THR A 4 -1.77 -2.41 11.76
N ILE A 5 -1.93 -2.35 10.44
CA ILE A 5 -3.04 -2.94 9.70
C ILE A 5 -2.45 -3.95 8.71
N ALA A 6 -2.83 -5.22 8.84
CA ALA A 6 -2.47 -6.28 7.89
C ALA A 6 -3.70 -6.65 7.04
N VAL A 7 -3.54 -6.71 5.72
CA VAL A 7 -4.61 -7.06 4.78
C VAL A 7 -4.27 -8.41 4.15
N SER A 8 -5.13 -9.42 4.36
CA SER A 8 -4.97 -10.79 3.84
C SER A 8 -6.26 -11.28 3.18
N GLY A 9 -6.17 -12.37 2.40
CA GLY A 9 -7.27 -12.89 1.59
C GLY A 9 -6.81 -13.66 0.35
N LYS A 10 -7.74 -14.36 -0.29
CA LYS A 10 -7.49 -15.19 -1.48
C LYS A 10 -6.90 -14.36 -2.65
N GLY A 11 -6.17 -15.00 -3.56
CA GLY A 11 -5.75 -14.37 -4.82
C GLY A 11 -6.95 -13.77 -5.56
N GLY A 12 -6.82 -12.51 -6.02
CA GLY A 12 -7.91 -11.81 -6.72
C GLY A 12 -9.01 -11.21 -5.84
N SER A 13 -8.96 -11.33 -4.50
CA SER A 13 -10.00 -10.80 -3.60
C SER A 13 -9.98 -9.27 -3.40
N GLY A 14 -9.18 -8.52 -4.18
CA GLY A 14 -9.10 -7.06 -4.08
C GLY A 14 -8.25 -6.49 -2.94
N LYS A 15 -7.34 -7.28 -2.35
CA LYS A 15 -6.48 -6.86 -1.21
C LYS A 15 -5.72 -5.55 -1.47
N THR A 16 -5.02 -5.47 -2.60
CA THR A 16 -4.22 -4.30 -2.98
C THR A 16 -5.11 -3.06 -3.13
N THR A 17 -6.29 -3.23 -3.74
CA THR A 17 -7.29 -2.16 -3.88
C THR A 17 -7.76 -1.66 -2.52
N LEU A 18 -8.09 -2.58 -1.61
CA LEU A 18 -8.51 -2.23 -0.26
C LEU A 18 -7.39 -1.52 0.51
N ALA A 19 -6.16 -2.02 0.45
CA ALA A 19 -5.00 -1.40 1.09
C ALA A 19 -4.77 0.03 0.56
N ALA A 20 -4.84 0.23 -0.76
CA ALA A 20 -4.71 1.56 -1.36
C ALA A 20 -5.81 2.52 -0.90
N MET A 21 -7.06 2.06 -0.81
CA MET A 21 -8.19 2.87 -0.30
C MET A 21 -8.03 3.23 1.17
N ILE A 22 -7.57 2.30 2.02
CA ILE A 22 -7.29 2.57 3.44
C ILE A 22 -6.24 3.67 3.55
N ILE A 23 -5.12 3.53 2.84
CA ILE A 23 -4.03 4.52 2.85
C ILE A 23 -4.53 5.88 2.38
N ARG A 24 -5.29 5.93 1.27
CA ARG A 24 -5.85 7.17 0.74
C ARG A 24 -6.78 7.84 1.75
N ARG A 25 -7.67 7.07 2.38
CA ARG A 25 -8.63 7.59 3.37
C ARG A 25 -7.96 8.11 4.63
N LEU A 26 -6.91 7.43 5.11
CA LEU A 26 -6.10 7.87 6.25
C LEU A 26 -5.41 9.20 5.93
N ARG A 27 -4.83 9.32 4.73
CA ARG A 27 -4.20 10.57 4.28
C ARG A 27 -5.22 11.71 4.18
N GLU A 28 -6.40 11.46 3.60
CA GLU A 28 -7.50 12.42 3.52
C GLU A 28 -8.03 12.83 4.91
N ALA A 29 -7.93 11.95 5.91
CA ALA A 29 -8.27 12.25 7.31
C ALA A 29 -7.18 13.04 8.06
N GLY A 30 -6.14 13.52 7.37
CA GLY A 30 -5.03 14.26 7.98
C GLY A 30 -4.06 13.41 8.80
N ARG A 31 -4.10 12.07 8.64
CA ARG A 31 -3.15 11.18 9.33
C ARG A 31 -1.82 11.20 8.56
N ALA A 32 -0.77 11.68 9.23
CA ALA A 32 0.60 11.65 8.72
C ALA A 32 1.38 10.41 9.22
N GLY A 33 2.52 10.11 8.58
CA GLY A 33 3.40 9.02 9.00
C GLY A 33 2.88 7.62 8.62
N ILE A 34 2.31 7.47 7.43
CA ILE A 34 1.84 6.18 6.93
C ILE A 34 2.99 5.43 6.26
N LEU A 35 3.36 4.28 6.81
CA LEU A 35 4.26 3.32 6.17
C LEU A 35 3.43 2.25 5.46
N ALA A 36 3.51 2.21 4.14
CA ALA A 36 2.87 1.18 3.32
C ALA A 36 3.90 0.13 2.91
N VAL A 37 3.60 -1.14 3.17
CA VAL A 37 4.45 -2.28 2.80
C VAL A 37 3.65 -3.20 1.90
N ASP A 38 4.16 -3.45 0.69
CA ASP A 38 3.61 -4.46 -0.21
C ASP A 38 4.41 -5.76 -0.04
N ALA A 39 3.72 -6.83 0.33
CA ALA A 39 4.30 -8.16 0.49
C ALA A 39 3.89 -9.09 -0.66
N ASP A 40 3.34 -8.53 -1.74
CA ASP A 40 3.04 -9.25 -2.98
C ASP A 40 4.26 -9.23 -3.91
N PRO A 41 4.68 -10.35 -4.52
CA PRO A 41 5.75 -10.36 -5.51
C PRO A 41 5.45 -9.47 -6.72
N ASN A 42 4.17 -9.21 -7.02
CA ASN A 42 3.77 -8.26 -8.04
C ASN A 42 3.54 -6.89 -7.37
N ALA A 43 4.50 -5.97 -7.51
CA ALA A 43 4.55 -4.65 -6.84
C ALA A 43 3.43 -3.68 -7.30
N CYS A 44 2.18 -4.00 -6.98
CA CYS A 44 0.99 -3.31 -7.48
C CYS A 44 0.56 -2.17 -6.56
N LEU A 45 0.89 -2.20 -5.26
CA LEU A 45 0.41 -1.20 -4.32
C LEU A 45 1.00 0.18 -4.58
N GLY A 46 2.31 0.26 -4.85
CA GLY A 46 2.99 1.52 -5.16
C GLY A 46 2.38 2.18 -6.40
N LEU A 47 2.16 1.41 -7.46
CA LEU A 47 1.51 1.86 -8.68
C LEU A 47 0.07 2.33 -8.42
N ALA A 48 -0.71 1.58 -7.63
CA ALA A 48 -2.07 1.96 -7.24
C ALA A 48 -2.13 3.27 -6.43
N LEU A 49 -1.06 3.60 -5.71
CA LEU A 49 -0.91 4.85 -4.97
C LEU A 49 -0.34 6.00 -5.83
N GLY A 50 0.01 5.74 -7.08
CA GLY A 50 0.58 6.72 -8.01
C GLY A 50 2.09 6.93 -7.86
N VAL A 51 2.79 6.01 -7.19
CA VAL A 51 4.26 6.06 -7.05
C VAL A 51 4.90 5.69 -8.38
N ARG A 52 5.89 6.48 -8.81
CA ARG A 52 6.74 6.22 -9.97
C ARG A 52 8.18 6.05 -9.49
N PRO A 53 8.64 4.81 -9.21
CA PRO A 53 10.00 4.60 -8.76
C PRO A 53 10.99 4.90 -9.90
N GLU A 54 12.01 5.70 -9.61
CA GLU A 54 13.07 6.03 -10.58
C GLU A 54 14.18 4.97 -10.63
N LYS A 55 14.38 4.27 -9.50
CA LYS A 55 15.30 3.15 -9.35
C LYS A 55 14.73 2.15 -8.35
N THR A 56 15.08 0.90 -8.55
CA THR A 56 14.87 -0.21 -7.61
C THR A 56 16.19 -0.59 -6.96
N VAL A 57 16.14 -1.47 -5.96
CA VAL A 57 17.36 -1.96 -5.29
C VAL A 57 18.21 -2.84 -6.22
N ALA A 58 17.62 -3.36 -7.31
CA ALA A 58 18.27 -4.25 -8.26
C ALA A 58 18.81 -3.53 -9.51
N ASP A 59 18.62 -2.21 -9.63
CA ASP A 59 19.22 -1.37 -10.68
C ASP A 59 20.61 -0.86 -10.25
#